data_AF-A0A662IUC1-F1
#
_entry.id   AF-A0A662IUC1-F1
#
_cell.length_a   1.000
_cell.length_b   1.000
_cell.length_c   1.000
_cell.angle_alpha   90.00
_cell.angle_beta   90.00
_cell.angle_gamma   90.00
#
_symmetry.space_group_name_H-M   'P 1'
#
loop_
_entity.id
_entity.type
_entity.pdbx_description
1 polymer ?
#
loop_
_entity_poly.entity_id
_entity_poly.type
_entity_poly.pdbx_seq_one_letter_code
_entity_poly.pdbx_strand_id
1 'polypeptide(L)'
;MAIILRIDVDNPYGYHTFWRKVLNYLALNYNFPKIDALGYLSHLNSLLRDLEERDVPATFFFKTTTIPNIEMRSRILEMHEVGFHAVRTRSFQEFLKDFQKVNKAFKGLVSGLSKHGSGEWVGERGHTPEYDPERCIRYAKRLGLKYFSGNGEDPRVEATVVDGIVYYPSAFWISRRRRKPQFTIEWLLEESLRRNIVVLLHPHEWATRSQARRDYERIVSCGEKFKTFIG
;
A
#
# COMPACT_ATOMS: atom_id res chain seq x y z
N MET A 1 14.67 -16.37 -0.45
CA MET A 1 14.14 -15.17 0.24
C MET A 1 12.69 -15.00 -0.18
N ALA A 2 12.08 -13.81 -0.18
CA ALA A 2 10.67 -13.69 -0.49
C ALA A 2 10.29 -12.38 -1.18
N ILE A 3 9.16 -12.43 -1.89
CA ILE A 3 8.45 -11.25 -2.36
C ILE A 3 7.56 -10.74 -1.22
N ILE A 4 7.67 -9.45 -0.90
CA ILE A 4 6.78 -8.76 0.03
C ILE A 4 5.79 -7.94 -0.79
N LEU A 5 4.55 -8.39 -0.89
CA LEU A 5 3.52 -7.69 -1.66
C LEU A 5 2.93 -6.54 -0.82
N ARG A 6 3.32 -5.31 -1.13
CA ARG A 6 2.77 -4.07 -0.57
C ARG A 6 1.62 -3.58 -1.46
N ILE A 7 0.45 -3.42 -0.86
CA ILE A 7 -0.74 -2.94 -1.55
C ILE A 7 -1.19 -1.62 -0.94
N ASP A 8 -0.99 -0.52 -1.67
CA ASP A 8 -1.42 0.81 -1.25
C ASP A 8 -2.86 1.05 -1.70
N VAL A 9 -3.78 1.18 -0.72
CA VAL A 9 -5.20 1.36 -0.98
C VAL A 9 -5.52 2.84 -1.09
N ASP A 10 -5.26 3.38 -2.29
CA ASP A 10 -5.30 4.83 -2.53
C ASP A 10 -6.67 5.40 -2.88
N ASN A 11 -7.51 4.60 -3.54
CA ASN A 11 -8.69 5.07 -4.23
C ASN A 11 -9.95 4.38 -3.69
N PRO A 12 -10.83 5.11 -2.97
CA PRO A 12 -12.11 4.60 -2.51
C PRO A 12 -12.97 4.00 -3.62
N TYR A 13 -13.06 4.66 -4.79
CA TYR A 13 -13.94 4.24 -5.89
C TYR A 13 -13.21 4.00 -7.22
N GLY A 14 -11.95 4.47 -7.36
CA GLY A 14 -11.17 4.37 -8.59
C GLY A 14 -11.57 5.40 -9.67
N TYR A 15 -10.98 5.29 -10.87
CA TYR A 15 -11.11 6.32 -11.91
C TYR A 15 -11.53 5.80 -13.31
N HIS A 16 -12.06 4.58 -13.43
CA HIS A 16 -12.30 3.95 -14.75
C HIS A 16 -13.53 4.47 -15.49
N THR A 17 -14.51 5.06 -14.80
CA THR A 17 -15.66 5.75 -15.41
C THR A 17 -15.78 7.16 -14.86
N PHE A 18 -16.53 8.02 -15.57
CA PHE A 18 -16.81 9.38 -15.12
C PHE A 18 -17.41 9.41 -13.70
N TRP A 19 -18.46 8.62 -13.45
CA TRP A 19 -19.10 8.54 -12.13
C TRP A 19 -18.14 8.08 -11.03
N ARG A 20 -17.29 7.09 -11.30
CA ARG A 20 -16.27 6.63 -10.36
C ARG A 20 -15.27 7.72 -10.03
N LYS A 21 -14.82 8.50 -11.02
CA LYS A 21 -13.94 9.66 -10.79
C LYS A 21 -14.60 10.68 -9.85
N VAL A 22 -15.88 10.99 -10.07
CA VAL A 22 -16.64 11.93 -9.22
C VAL A 22 -16.76 11.40 -7.79
N LEU A 23 -17.23 10.16 -7.60
CA LEU A 23 -17.36 9.54 -6.28
C LEU A 23 -16.01 9.46 -5.55
N ASN A 24 -14.95 9.13 -6.28
CA ASN A 24 -13.60 9.07 -5.73
C ASN A 24 -13.12 10.47 -5.30
N TYR A 25 -13.33 11.49 -6.13
CA TYR A 25 -13.01 12.88 -5.77
C TYR A 25 -13.78 13.33 -4.52
N LEU A 26 -15.08 13.02 -4.44
CA LEU A 26 -15.91 13.32 -3.27
C LEU A 26 -15.37 12.63 -2.02
N ALA A 27 -15.03 11.35 -2.09
CA ALA A 27 -14.51 10.60 -0.95
C ALA A 27 -13.11 11.05 -0.50
N LEU A 28 -12.26 11.51 -1.41
CA LEU A 28 -10.91 12.00 -1.08
C LEU A 28 -10.92 13.42 -0.50
N ASN A 29 -11.88 14.26 -0.90
CA ASN A 29 -11.85 15.69 -0.56
C ASN A 29 -12.94 16.12 0.42
N TYR A 30 -13.97 15.29 0.58
CA TYR A 30 -15.13 15.52 1.42
C TYR A 30 -15.43 14.26 2.25
N ASN A 31 -16.22 14.40 3.31
CA ASN A 31 -16.63 13.28 4.16
C ASN A 31 -17.76 12.48 3.47
N PHE A 32 -17.50 11.98 2.26
CA PHE A 32 -18.49 11.26 1.47
C PHE A 32 -18.74 9.85 2.04
N PRO A 33 -20.00 9.37 2.06
CA PRO A 33 -20.32 8.04 2.56
C PRO A 33 -19.59 6.90 1.83
N LYS A 34 -19.32 5.84 2.59
CA LYS A 34 -18.67 4.60 2.11
C LYS A 34 -19.77 3.61 1.70
N ILE A 35 -20.23 3.70 0.45
CA ILE A 35 -21.39 2.95 -0.03
C ILE A 35 -20.91 1.83 -0.97
N ASP A 36 -20.99 0.59 -0.49
CA ASP A 36 -20.56 -0.60 -1.23
C ASP A 36 -21.36 -0.80 -2.52
N ALA A 37 -22.65 -0.44 -2.54
CA ALA A 37 -23.50 -0.48 -3.74
C ALA A 37 -23.05 0.50 -4.84
N LEU A 38 -22.37 1.60 -4.48
CA LEU A 38 -21.70 2.50 -5.43
C LEU A 38 -20.28 2.03 -5.77
N GLY A 39 -19.88 0.89 -5.22
CA GLY A 39 -18.63 0.17 -5.44
C GLY A 39 -17.45 0.70 -4.63
N TYR A 40 -17.70 1.26 -3.44
CA TYR A 40 -16.63 1.55 -2.48
C TYR A 40 -15.74 0.33 -2.28
N LEU A 41 -14.44 0.50 -2.50
CA LEU A 41 -13.39 -0.53 -2.41
C LEU A 41 -13.64 -1.81 -3.23
N SER A 42 -14.50 -1.77 -4.24
CA SER A 42 -14.78 -2.94 -5.10
C SER A 42 -13.53 -3.54 -5.74
N HIS A 43 -12.58 -2.72 -6.20
CA HIS A 43 -11.30 -3.20 -6.74
C HIS A 43 -10.44 -3.89 -5.68
N LEU A 44 -10.43 -3.39 -4.44
CA LEU A 44 -9.75 -4.05 -3.33
C LEU A 44 -10.40 -5.39 -3.02
N ASN A 45 -11.74 -5.46 -2.97
CA ASN A 45 -12.44 -6.72 -2.71
C ASN A 45 -12.11 -7.79 -3.76
N SER A 46 -12.04 -7.41 -5.03
CA SER A 46 -11.66 -8.33 -6.12
C SER A 46 -10.21 -8.80 -6.01
N LEU A 47 -9.26 -7.90 -5.70
CA LEU A 47 -7.86 -8.26 -5.50
C LEU A 47 -7.67 -9.15 -4.26
N LEU A 48 -8.38 -8.84 -3.18
CA LEU A 48 -8.36 -9.61 -1.94
C LEU A 48 -8.80 -11.06 -2.18
N ARG A 49 -9.90 -11.26 -2.92
CA ARG A 49 -10.36 -12.62 -3.29
C ARG A 49 -9.33 -13.39 -4.10
N ASP A 50 -8.70 -12.76 -5.10
CA ASP A 50 -7.67 -13.42 -5.90
C ASP A 50 -6.44 -13.80 -5.06
N LEU A 51 -6.04 -12.97 -4.09
CA LEU A 51 -4.96 -13.30 -3.16
C LEU A 51 -5.32 -14.46 -2.22
N GLU A 52 -6.54 -14.46 -1.67
CA GLU A 52 -7.06 -15.53 -0.82
C GLU A 52 -7.15 -16.87 -1.59
N GLU A 53 -7.65 -16.85 -2.83
CA GLU A 53 -7.74 -18.02 -3.71
C GLU A 53 -6.37 -18.62 -4.06
N ARG A 54 -5.31 -17.80 -4.03
CA ARG A 54 -3.93 -18.20 -4.33
C ARG A 54 -3.08 -18.46 -3.09
N ASP A 55 -3.63 -18.29 -1.89
CA ASP A 55 -2.90 -18.34 -0.61
C ASP A 55 -1.66 -17.43 -0.60
N VAL A 56 -1.79 -16.22 -1.16
CA VAL A 56 -0.69 -15.24 -1.25
C VAL A 56 -0.82 -14.19 -0.15
N PRO A 57 0.03 -14.21 0.90
CA PRO A 57 0.03 -13.17 1.91
C PRO A 57 0.50 -11.83 1.32
N ALA A 58 -0.09 -10.75 1.83
CA ALA A 58 0.19 -9.38 1.41
C ALA A 58 0.07 -8.42 2.60
N THR A 59 0.57 -7.21 2.43
CA THR A 59 0.42 -6.13 3.39
C THR A 59 -0.36 -4.98 2.77
N PHE A 60 -1.52 -4.66 3.33
CA PHE A 60 -2.40 -3.59 2.85
C PHE A 60 -2.20 -2.31 3.66
N PHE A 61 -1.90 -1.20 2.97
CA PHE A 61 -1.76 0.11 3.58
C PHE A 61 -3.01 0.95 3.36
N PHE A 62 -3.64 1.38 4.45
CA PHE A 62 -4.89 2.13 4.41
C PHE A 62 -4.73 3.58 4.83
N LYS A 63 -5.45 4.45 4.13
CA LYS A 63 -5.73 5.83 4.54
C LYS A 63 -7.04 5.86 5.32
N THR A 64 -7.33 6.98 5.96
CA THR A 64 -8.61 7.17 6.67
C THR A 64 -9.82 7.07 5.73
N THR A 65 -9.67 7.57 4.50
CA THR A 65 -10.69 7.56 3.45
C THR A 65 -10.90 6.17 2.84
N THR A 66 -9.96 5.24 3.01
CA THR A 66 -10.02 3.88 2.45
C THR A 66 -10.15 2.78 3.50
N ILE A 67 -10.47 3.11 4.77
CA ILE A 67 -10.78 2.09 5.79
C ILE A 67 -11.99 1.24 5.33
N PRO A 68 -11.86 -0.09 5.21
CA PRO A 68 -12.95 -0.96 4.76
C PRO A 68 -14.02 -1.21 5.83
N ASN A 69 -15.12 -1.84 5.41
CA ASN A 69 -16.19 -2.27 6.31
C ASN A 69 -15.72 -3.39 7.27
N ILE A 70 -16.52 -3.73 8.28
CA ILE A 70 -16.13 -4.69 9.33
C ILE A 70 -15.78 -6.07 8.74
N GLU A 71 -16.59 -6.57 7.81
CA GLU A 71 -16.41 -7.89 7.19
C GLU A 71 -15.09 -7.99 6.44
N MET A 72 -14.80 -7.04 5.56
CA MET A 72 -13.55 -7.04 4.79
C MET A 72 -12.34 -6.84 5.69
N ARG A 73 -12.45 -6.08 6.79
CA ARG A 73 -11.37 -5.97 7.78
C ARG A 73 -11.08 -7.30 8.47
N SER A 74 -12.11 -8.06 8.82
CA SER A 74 -11.93 -9.39 9.43
C SER A 74 -11.21 -10.32 8.45
N ARG A 75 -11.67 -10.39 7.19
CA ARG A 75 -11.02 -11.18 6.13
C ARG A 75 -9.55 -10.81 5.92
N ILE A 76 -9.25 -9.51 5.84
CA ILE A 76 -7.87 -9.05 5.71
C ILE A 76 -6.99 -9.57 6.86
N LEU A 77 -7.50 -9.55 8.09
CA LEU A 77 -6.73 -9.96 9.26
C LEU A 77 -6.55 -11.48 9.41
N GLU A 78 -7.21 -12.30 8.59
CA GLU A 78 -7.05 -13.77 8.63
C GLU A 78 -5.70 -14.23 8.05
N MET A 79 -5.23 -13.56 6.99
CA MET A 79 -4.01 -13.96 6.25
C MET A 79 -3.04 -12.80 6.01
N HIS A 80 -3.52 -11.56 6.01
CA HIS A 80 -2.77 -10.41 5.56
C HIS A 80 -2.37 -9.49 6.70
N GLU A 81 -1.35 -8.68 6.44
CA GLU A 81 -0.88 -7.65 7.35
C GLU A 81 -1.52 -6.30 7.00
N VAL A 82 -1.64 -5.42 8.00
CA VAL A 82 -2.17 -4.08 7.83
C VAL A 82 -1.15 -3.01 8.22
N GLY A 83 -0.95 -2.05 7.32
CA GLY A 83 -0.15 -0.86 7.53
C GLY A 83 -0.97 0.42 7.45
N PHE A 84 -0.39 1.52 7.93
CA PHE A 84 -0.94 2.87 7.78
C PHE A 84 -0.35 3.55 6.54
N HIS A 85 -1.20 4.00 5.63
CA HIS A 85 -0.80 4.81 4.48
C HIS A 85 -0.94 6.30 4.82
N ALA A 86 0.16 6.96 5.16
CA ALA A 86 0.12 8.32 5.66
C ALA A 86 -0.11 9.35 4.55
N VAL A 87 -1.07 10.24 4.78
CA VAL A 87 -1.41 11.36 3.88
C VAL A 87 -0.85 12.67 4.42
N ARG A 88 -1.12 12.91 5.71
CA ARG A 88 -0.81 14.14 6.42
C ARG A 88 0.39 13.89 7.31
N THR A 89 1.54 14.40 6.89
CA THR A 89 2.83 14.20 7.57
C THR A 89 3.51 15.52 7.95
N ARG A 90 2.84 16.66 7.69
CA ARG A 90 3.36 17.98 8.04
C ARG A 90 3.63 18.10 9.55
N SER A 91 2.70 17.62 10.37
CA SER A 91 2.82 17.61 11.83
C SER A 91 2.51 16.23 12.41
N PHE A 92 3.13 15.93 13.56
CA PHE A 92 2.87 14.66 14.25
C PHE A 92 1.42 14.57 14.74
N GLN A 93 0.79 15.68 15.10
CA GLN A 93 -0.59 15.69 15.59
C GLN A 93 -1.59 15.27 14.51
N GLU A 94 -1.45 15.78 13.28
CA GLU A 94 -2.31 15.38 12.16
C GLU A 94 -2.09 13.93 11.76
N PHE A 95 -0.82 13.51 11.71
CA PHE A 95 -0.40 12.15 11.45
C PHE A 95 -0.99 11.18 12.47
N LEU A 96 -0.84 11.49 13.77
CA LEU A 96 -1.36 10.70 14.88
C LEU A 96 -2.88 10.57 14.80
N LYS A 97 -3.60 11.65 14.48
CA LYS A 97 -5.06 11.64 14.34
C LYS A 97 -5.53 10.68 13.25
N ASP A 98 -4.81 10.62 12.12
CA ASP A 98 -5.14 9.70 11.02
C ASP A 98 -4.75 8.27 11.37
N PHE A 99 -3.55 8.07 11.91
CA PHE A 99 -3.09 6.78 12.38
C PHE A 99 -4.07 6.17 13.39
N GLN A 100 -4.52 6.92 14.40
CA GLN A 100 -5.44 6.41 15.41
C GLN A 100 -6.76 5.93 14.82
N LYS A 101 -7.27 6.59 13.77
CA LYS A 101 -8.49 6.14 13.08
C LYS A 101 -8.28 4.80 12.38
N VAL A 102 -7.19 4.65 11.64
CA VAL A 102 -6.84 3.41 10.94
C VAL A 102 -6.52 2.30 11.95
N ASN A 103 -5.68 2.58 12.94
CA ASN A 103 -5.30 1.60 13.95
C ASN A 103 -6.49 1.10 14.78
N LYS A 104 -7.40 2.01 15.17
CA LYS A 104 -8.67 1.62 15.84
C LYS A 104 -9.53 0.74 14.94
N ALA A 105 -9.61 1.03 13.65
CA ALA A 105 -10.37 0.22 12.69
C ALA A 105 -9.84 -1.22 12.59
N PHE A 106 -8.54 -1.40 12.74
CA PHE A 106 -7.85 -2.70 12.69
C PHE A 106 -7.43 -3.21 14.08
N LYS A 107 -8.18 -2.85 15.14
CA LYS A 107 -8.02 -3.40 16.50
C LYS A 107 -6.60 -3.27 17.08
N GLY A 108 -5.85 -2.24 16.71
CA GLY A 108 -4.49 -2.02 17.20
C GLY A 108 -3.40 -2.79 16.46
N LEU A 109 -3.75 -3.51 15.37
CA LEU A 109 -2.85 -4.42 14.66
C LEU A 109 -2.05 -3.74 13.53
N VAL A 110 -2.07 -2.41 13.43
CA VAL A 110 -1.24 -1.71 12.44
C VAL A 110 0.23 -1.81 12.85
N SER A 111 1.02 -2.45 12.01
CA SER A 111 2.42 -2.82 12.29
C SER A 111 3.45 -1.90 11.64
N GLY A 112 3.08 -1.19 10.57
CA GLY A 112 4.01 -0.38 9.81
C GLY A 112 3.38 0.79 9.08
N LEU A 113 4.26 1.55 8.42
CA LEU A 113 3.94 2.81 7.75
C LEU A 113 4.32 2.72 6.27
N SER A 114 3.53 3.34 5.42
CA SER A 114 3.97 3.82 4.10
C SER A 114 3.47 5.25 3.87
N LYS A 115 4.02 5.96 2.87
CA LYS A 115 3.66 7.36 2.58
C LYS A 115 2.86 7.43 1.27
N HIS A 116 1.72 8.11 1.29
CA HIS A 116 0.95 8.40 0.07
C HIS A 116 1.71 9.40 -0.79
N GLY A 117 1.98 9.05 -2.05
CA GLY A 117 2.68 9.90 -3.00
C GLY A 117 4.16 10.18 -2.68
N SER A 118 4.87 10.66 -3.70
CA SER A 118 6.21 11.23 -3.61
C SER A 118 6.34 12.35 -4.65
N GLY A 119 6.78 13.54 -4.21
CA GLY A 119 6.93 14.72 -5.07
C GLY A 119 5.78 15.73 -4.96
N GLU A 120 5.65 16.63 -5.92
CA GLU A 120 4.79 17.83 -5.82
C GLU A 120 3.28 17.58 -5.99
N TRP A 121 2.87 16.33 -6.26
CA TRP A 121 1.47 16.03 -6.55
C TRP A 121 0.58 16.06 -5.31
N VAL A 122 -0.51 16.82 -5.39
CA VAL A 122 -1.55 16.90 -4.35
C VAL A 122 -2.79 16.16 -4.83
N GLY A 123 -2.99 14.95 -4.31
CA GLY A 123 -4.05 14.05 -4.74
C GLY A 123 -5.37 14.13 -3.98
N GLU A 124 -5.33 14.72 -2.79
CA GLU A 124 -6.47 14.75 -1.86
C GLU A 124 -6.31 15.88 -0.84
N ARG A 125 -7.42 16.25 -0.20
CA ARG A 125 -7.47 17.35 0.75
C ARG A 125 -6.53 17.09 1.94
N GLY A 126 -5.63 18.05 2.17
CA GLY A 126 -4.66 18.01 3.27
C GLY A 126 -3.42 17.17 2.97
N HIS A 127 -3.28 16.60 1.77
CA HIS A 127 -2.08 15.85 1.39
C HIS A 127 -0.80 16.66 1.62
N THR A 128 0.17 16.06 2.31
CA THR A 128 1.53 16.59 2.46
C THR A 128 2.38 16.02 1.32
N PRO A 129 2.66 16.77 0.24
CA PRO A 129 3.41 16.25 -0.91
C PRO A 129 4.85 15.88 -0.58
N GLU A 130 5.45 16.57 0.39
CA GLU A 130 6.84 16.39 0.77
C GLU A 130 7.11 14.93 1.20
N TYR A 131 8.12 14.33 0.56
CA TYR A 131 8.61 13.01 0.92
C TYR A 131 9.82 13.17 1.85
N ASP A 132 9.58 12.99 3.15
CA ASP A 132 10.58 13.10 4.22
C ASP A 132 10.67 11.75 4.97
N PRO A 133 11.57 10.84 4.54
CA PRO A 133 11.76 9.54 5.15
C PRO A 133 12.12 9.61 6.63
N GLU A 134 13.00 10.54 7.01
CA GLU A 134 13.48 10.67 8.39
C GLU A 134 12.33 11.05 9.32
N ARG A 135 11.46 11.98 8.90
CA ARG A 135 10.25 12.32 9.66
C ARG A 135 9.30 11.14 9.78
N CYS A 136 9.11 10.39 8.70
CA CYS A 136 8.27 9.18 8.72
C CYS A 136 8.82 8.13 9.69
N ILE A 137 10.14 7.92 9.70
CA ILE A 137 10.83 7.01 10.63
C ILE A 137 10.68 7.49 12.08
N ARG A 138 10.90 8.79 12.36
CA ARG A 138 10.68 9.36 13.70
C ARG A 138 9.24 9.17 14.18
N TYR A 139 8.26 9.35 13.29
CA TYR A 139 6.86 9.16 13.63
C TYR A 139 6.52 7.68 13.86
N ALA A 140 7.04 6.78 13.02
CA ALA A 140 6.91 5.33 13.20
C ALA A 140 7.49 4.87 14.55
N LYS A 141 8.69 5.32 14.90
CA LYS A 141 9.33 5.09 16.21
C LYS A 141 8.45 5.58 17.35
N ARG A 142 7.95 6.82 17.27
CA ARG A 142 7.10 7.40 18.32
C ARG A 142 5.79 6.63 18.53
N LEU A 143 5.30 5.92 17.51
CA LEU A 143 4.11 5.08 17.59
C LEU A 143 4.40 3.61 17.91
N GLY A 144 5.66 3.20 18.03
CA GLY A 144 6.05 1.80 18.24
C GLY A 144 5.78 0.89 17.03
N LEU A 145 5.76 1.45 15.81
CA LEU A 145 5.67 0.66 14.58
C LEU A 145 6.98 -0.08 14.31
N LYS A 146 6.92 -1.15 13.52
CA LYS A 146 8.06 -2.02 13.24
C LYS A 146 8.89 -1.60 12.03
N TYR A 147 8.24 -0.99 11.03
CA TYR A 147 8.90 -0.64 9.77
C TYR A 147 8.26 0.56 9.06
N PHE A 148 9.02 1.12 8.12
CA PHE A 148 8.56 2.10 7.14
C PHE A 148 8.89 1.60 5.73
N SER A 149 7.87 1.53 4.86
CA SER A 149 8.01 1.22 3.44
C SER A 149 7.95 2.50 2.61
N GLY A 150 9.07 2.85 1.99
CA GLY A 150 9.29 4.04 1.19
C GLY A 150 8.83 3.92 -0.27
N ASN A 151 8.99 4.99 -1.03
CA ASN A 151 8.49 5.11 -2.40
C ASN A 151 9.61 5.15 -3.45
N GLY A 152 10.85 4.84 -3.08
CA GLY A 152 11.96 4.77 -4.02
C GLY A 152 11.66 3.80 -5.17
N GLU A 153 12.13 4.14 -6.37
CA GLU A 153 11.86 3.38 -7.60
C GLU A 153 13.02 2.43 -7.98
N ASP A 154 14.09 2.39 -7.18
CA ASP A 154 15.24 1.49 -7.37
C ASP A 154 15.21 0.33 -6.36
N PRO A 155 14.59 -0.82 -6.69
CA PRO A 155 14.45 -1.97 -5.80
C PRO A 155 15.78 -2.65 -5.43
N ARG A 156 16.93 -2.16 -5.90
CA ARG A 156 18.26 -2.59 -5.44
C ARG A 156 18.64 -2.01 -4.08
N VAL A 157 18.04 -0.89 -3.69
CA VAL A 157 18.32 -0.28 -2.40
C VAL A 157 17.71 -1.16 -1.31
N GLU A 158 18.58 -1.81 -0.53
CA GLU A 158 18.18 -2.75 0.51
C GLU A 158 17.59 -2.07 1.74
N ALA A 159 16.89 -2.87 2.55
CA ALA A 159 16.35 -2.41 3.81
C ALA A 159 17.47 -2.20 4.83
N THR A 160 17.33 -1.16 5.65
CA THR A 160 18.27 -0.82 6.72
C THR A 160 17.51 -0.58 8.02
N VAL A 161 18.13 -0.83 9.17
CA VAL A 161 17.54 -0.46 10.46
C VAL A 161 17.98 0.95 10.84
N VAL A 162 17.02 1.85 11.04
CA VAL A 162 17.26 3.22 11.50
C VAL A 162 16.42 3.43 12.75
N ASP A 163 17.06 3.75 13.87
CA ASP A 163 16.35 4.02 15.13
C ASP A 163 15.43 2.89 15.62
N GLY A 164 15.76 1.63 15.29
CA GLY A 164 14.94 0.44 15.61
C GLY A 164 13.77 0.21 14.66
N ILE A 165 13.63 1.02 13.61
CA ILE A 165 12.64 0.85 12.53
C ILE A 165 13.33 0.21 11.33
N VAL A 166 12.77 -0.88 10.79
CA VAL A 166 13.22 -1.41 9.51
C VAL A 166 12.72 -0.46 8.40
N TYR A 167 13.64 0.23 7.74
CA TYR A 167 13.32 1.09 6.62
C TYR A 167 13.56 0.36 5.31
N TYR A 168 12.52 0.21 4.50
CA TYR A 168 12.58 -0.28 3.12
C TYR A 168 12.53 0.94 2.19
N PRO A 169 13.67 1.42 1.64
CA PRO A 169 13.68 2.71 0.96
C PRO A 169 12.92 2.73 -0.37
N SER A 170 12.84 1.57 -1.01
CA SER A 170 12.37 1.40 -2.37
C SER A 170 11.44 0.21 -2.52
N ALA A 171 10.76 0.16 -3.66
CA ALA A 171 9.96 -0.98 -4.07
C ALA A 171 10.12 -1.23 -5.58
N PHE A 172 9.86 -2.48 -5.97
CA PHE A 172 9.59 -2.84 -7.35
C PHE A 172 8.16 -2.43 -7.68
N TRP A 173 7.99 -1.40 -8.51
CA TRP A 173 6.67 -0.91 -8.88
C TRP A 173 6.04 -1.81 -9.94
N ILE A 174 4.84 -2.33 -9.73
CA ILE A 174 4.14 -3.06 -10.81
C ILE A 174 3.81 -2.11 -11.97
N SER A 175 3.52 -0.84 -11.67
CA SER A 175 3.23 0.19 -12.68
C SER A 175 4.49 0.57 -13.50
N ARG A 176 4.46 0.33 -14.82
CA ARG A 176 5.53 0.75 -15.75
C ARG A 176 5.72 2.26 -15.88
N ARG A 177 4.80 3.08 -15.33
CA ARG A 177 4.98 4.54 -15.24
C ARG A 177 6.10 4.94 -14.28
N ARG A 178 6.36 4.09 -13.29
CA ARG A 178 7.35 4.30 -12.21
C ARG A 178 8.51 3.32 -12.31
N ARG A 179 8.25 2.10 -12.79
CA ARG A 179 9.29 1.07 -12.93
C ARG A 179 10.20 1.34 -14.12
N LYS A 180 11.48 1.55 -13.86
CA LYS A 180 12.51 1.67 -14.91
C LYS A 180 12.61 0.39 -15.75
N PRO A 181 12.95 0.47 -17.06
CA PRO A 181 12.93 -0.67 -17.96
C PRO A 181 13.77 -1.88 -17.52
N GLN A 182 14.93 -1.65 -16.88
CA GLN A 182 15.84 -2.70 -16.44
C GLN A 182 15.26 -3.60 -15.33
N PHE A 183 14.25 -3.13 -14.59
CA PHE A 183 13.59 -3.92 -13.57
C PHE A 183 12.48 -4.72 -14.24
N THR A 184 12.82 -5.90 -14.76
CA THR A 184 11.89 -6.84 -15.39
C THR A 184 11.24 -7.76 -14.34
N ILE A 185 10.26 -8.55 -14.75
CA ILE A 185 9.66 -9.55 -13.85
C ILE A 185 10.66 -10.66 -13.58
N GLU A 186 11.45 -11.04 -14.59
CA GLU A 186 12.54 -12.01 -14.49
C GLU A 186 13.58 -11.56 -13.47
N TRP A 187 14.00 -10.29 -13.54
CA TRP A 187 14.89 -9.69 -12.55
C TRP A 187 14.31 -9.80 -11.13
N LEU A 188 13.02 -9.48 -10.96
CA LEU A 188 12.35 -9.59 -9.66
C LEU A 188 12.34 -11.03 -9.14
N LEU A 189 11.97 -11.99 -10.00
CA LEU A 189 11.89 -13.40 -9.63
C LEU A 189 13.26 -13.92 -9.20
N GLU A 190 14.31 -13.70 -10.00
CA GLU A 190 15.69 -14.10 -9.68
C GLU A 190 16.19 -13.43 -8.40
N GLU A 191 15.96 -12.14 -8.24
CA GLU A 191 16.46 -11.38 -7.10
C GLU A 191 15.73 -11.76 -5.79
N SER A 192 14.43 -12.11 -5.88
CA SER A 192 13.63 -12.54 -4.72
C SER A 192 14.09 -13.88 -4.12
N LEU A 193 14.88 -14.67 -4.87
CA LEU A 193 15.53 -15.86 -4.34
C LEU A 193 16.65 -15.47 -3.37
N ARG A 194 17.34 -14.36 -3.62
CA ARG A 194 18.56 -13.93 -2.92
C ARG A 194 18.30 -12.96 -1.77
N ARG A 195 17.31 -12.08 -1.88
CA ARG A 195 16.92 -11.12 -0.83
C ARG A 195 15.43 -10.79 -0.88
N ASN A 196 14.92 -10.17 0.18
CA ASN A 196 13.53 -9.75 0.21
C ASN A 196 13.33 -8.54 -0.71
N ILE A 197 12.33 -8.61 -1.60
CA ILE A 197 11.97 -7.49 -2.49
C ILE A 197 10.55 -7.05 -2.20
N VAL A 198 10.38 -5.76 -1.89
CA VAL A 198 9.06 -5.15 -1.78
C VAL A 198 8.51 -4.91 -3.17
N VAL A 199 7.32 -5.43 -3.46
CA VAL A 199 6.59 -5.20 -4.71
C VAL A 199 5.38 -4.31 -4.39
N LEU A 200 5.27 -3.17 -5.07
CA LEU A 200 4.21 -2.19 -4.84
C LEU A 200 3.12 -2.30 -5.91
N LEU A 201 1.88 -2.43 -5.45
CA LEU A 201 0.67 -2.46 -6.26
C LEU A 201 -0.43 -1.54 -5.70
N HIS A 202 -1.28 -1.02 -6.59
CA HIS A 202 -2.54 -0.37 -6.21
C HIS A 202 -3.73 -1.19 -6.75
N PRO A 203 -4.78 -1.44 -5.95
CA PRO A 203 -5.93 -2.24 -6.42
C PRO A 203 -6.61 -1.67 -7.67
N HIS A 204 -6.71 -0.35 -7.77
CA HIS A 204 -7.29 0.30 -8.96
C HIS A 204 -6.44 0.08 -10.21
N GLU A 205 -5.11 0.15 -10.11
CA GLU A 205 -4.23 -0.09 -11.25
C GLU A 205 -4.29 -1.54 -11.70
N TRP A 206 -4.29 -2.49 -10.75
CA TRP A 206 -4.51 -3.92 -11.04
C TRP A 206 -5.81 -4.15 -11.81
N ALA A 207 -6.92 -3.58 -11.35
CA ALA A 207 -8.23 -3.84 -11.94
C ALA A 207 -8.43 -3.20 -13.32
N THR A 208 -7.68 -2.14 -13.65
CA THR A 208 -8.00 -1.28 -14.80
C THR A 208 -6.87 -1.14 -15.82
N ARG A 209 -5.66 -1.59 -15.49
CA ARG A 209 -4.51 -1.56 -16.41
C ARG A 209 -4.06 -2.98 -16.72
N SER A 210 -4.23 -3.38 -17.98
CA SER A 210 -3.86 -4.72 -18.45
C SER A 210 -2.38 -5.06 -18.19
N GLN A 211 -1.48 -4.08 -18.30
CA GLN A 211 -0.07 -4.27 -17.96
C GLN A 211 0.13 -4.61 -16.48
N ALA A 212 -0.49 -3.85 -15.56
CA ALA A 212 -0.35 -4.08 -14.13
C ALA A 212 -0.93 -5.44 -13.73
N ARG A 213 -2.08 -5.80 -14.32
CA ARG A 213 -2.71 -7.09 -14.12
C ARG A 213 -1.83 -8.26 -14.58
N ARG A 214 -1.30 -8.21 -15.82
CA ARG A 214 -0.42 -9.27 -16.36
C ARG A 214 0.86 -9.42 -15.55
N ASP A 215 1.47 -8.31 -15.15
CA ASP A 215 2.69 -8.34 -14.35
C ASP A 215 2.40 -8.92 -12.96
N TYR A 216 1.31 -8.52 -12.31
CA TYR A 216 0.85 -9.09 -11.05
C TYR A 216 0.61 -10.61 -11.19
N GLU A 217 -0.18 -11.04 -12.18
CA GLU A 217 -0.51 -12.45 -12.42
C GLU A 217 0.77 -13.28 -12.61
N ARG A 218 1.73 -12.77 -13.38
CA ARG A 218 3.02 -13.43 -13.55
C ARG A 218 3.83 -13.50 -12.27
N ILE A 219 3.83 -12.45 -11.45
CA ILE A 219 4.52 -12.43 -10.15
C ILE A 219 3.92 -13.50 -9.24
N VAL A 220 2.59 -13.49 -9.02
CA VAL A 220 1.95 -14.42 -8.09
C VAL A 220 1.95 -15.88 -8.57
N SER A 221 2.03 -16.11 -9.88
CA SER A 221 2.11 -17.47 -10.44
C SER A 221 3.53 -18.03 -10.52
N CYS A 222 4.57 -17.19 -10.59
CA CYS A 222 5.96 -17.65 -10.74
C CYS A 222 6.84 -17.38 -9.50
N GLY A 223 6.39 -16.55 -8.55
CA GLY A 223 7.12 -16.30 -7.32
C GLY A 223 7.12 -17.51 -6.41
N GLU A 224 8.29 -17.92 -5.92
CA GLU A 224 8.41 -19.12 -5.08
C GLU A 224 7.93 -18.91 -3.64
N LYS A 225 8.09 -17.69 -3.11
CA LYS A 225 7.77 -17.38 -1.72
C LYS A 225 7.24 -15.97 -1.54
N PHE A 226 6.12 -15.87 -0.85
CA PHE A 226 5.49 -14.62 -0.44
C PHE A 226 5.47 -14.51 1.08
N LYS A 227 5.61 -13.29 1.58
CA LYS A 227 5.45 -12.99 3.00
C LYS A 227 4.99 -11.56 3.22
N THR A 228 4.52 -11.29 4.43
CA THR A 228 4.25 -9.92 4.90
C THR A 228 5.54 -9.29 5.44
N PHE A 229 5.53 -8.00 5.80
CA PHE A 229 6.73 -7.34 6.33
C PHE A 229 7.18 -7.93 7.68
N ILE A 230 6.24 -8.46 8.46
CA ILE A 230 6.49 -9.01 9.80
C ILE A 230 6.54 -10.55 9.85
N GLY A 231 6.19 -11.22 8.75
CA GLY A 231 6.23 -12.68 8.60
C GLY A 231 7.46 -13.20 7.86
#